data_AF-A0A6J3KU68-F1
#
_entry.id   AF-A0A6J3KU68-F1
#
_cell.length_a   1.000
_cell.length_b   1.000
_cell.length_c   1.000
_cell.angle_alpha   90.00
_cell.angle_beta   90.00
_cell.angle_gamma   90.00
#
_symmetry.space_group_name_H-M   'P 1'
#
loop_
_entity.id
_entity.type
_entity.pdbx_description
1 polymer ?
#
loop_
_entity_poly.entity_id
_entity_poly.type
_entity_poly.pdbx_seq_one_letter_code
_entity_poly.pdbx_strand_id
1 'polypeptide(L)'
;MKVEDIVALNVIDSTVKSIAICSINRISRRSAMELANEIFAANISDLPVDEILNMISQLGDLYDSEFKPQNRLYRIDQLLTVFYNGYYSITDIMKRLTPQCSSMLSKCRFHDEERNCSELFAFRKTQDGFCCTFNYATKGDDTHLNREVSHRVKSMKVQNLTENGGLSVLLEPFLDDYFYPIFPSAGWKVTIFNPYDYPDMTSGGVIDFLVSPRVHRSVELEAIMFYSIRSIMSYALEKRDCVFEDEMTSLRMFYTYSDCIVDCKTQDMWKICKCIPFFLPNRESRRICNLEDVPCLSQHKCKHRRNSRDVNHVTALNCPAELSLCHGLYTKLIN
;
A
#
# COMPACT_ATOMS: atom_id res chain seq x y z
N MET A 1 7.84 23.97 -16.37
CA MET A 1 8.20 23.26 -15.12
C MET A 1 9.29 24.08 -14.43
N LYS A 2 8.94 24.88 -13.44
CA LYS A 2 9.93 25.66 -12.67
C LYS A 2 10.42 24.77 -11.52
N VAL A 3 11.72 24.84 -11.22
CA VAL A 3 12.40 24.11 -10.13
C VAL A 3 11.73 24.36 -8.74
N GLU A 4 10.89 25.38 -8.64
CA GLU A 4 10.20 25.84 -7.42
C GLU A 4 9.13 24.89 -6.89
N ASP A 5 8.62 23.93 -7.67
CA ASP A 5 7.52 23.04 -7.23
C ASP A 5 7.99 21.71 -6.62
N ILE A 6 9.30 21.48 -6.55
CA ILE A 6 9.87 20.18 -6.24
C ILE A 6 10.02 19.96 -4.72
N VAL A 7 9.93 18.71 -4.25
CA VAL A 7 10.16 18.31 -2.85
C VAL A 7 11.42 17.48 -2.73
N ALA A 8 12.20 17.74 -1.69
CA ALA A 8 13.33 16.88 -1.32
C ALA A 8 13.00 16.12 -0.02
N LEU A 9 13.04 14.80 -0.07
CA LEU A 9 12.83 13.90 1.05
C LEU A 9 14.14 13.17 1.36
N ASN A 10 14.67 13.37 2.57
CA ASN A 10 15.84 12.64 3.07
C ASN A 10 15.39 11.72 4.21
N VAL A 11 15.72 10.43 4.12
CA VAL A 11 15.43 9.44 5.16
C VAL A 11 16.73 8.79 5.60
N ILE A 12 17.08 8.95 6.87
CA ILE A 12 18.27 8.39 7.50
C ILE A 12 17.82 7.28 8.43
N ASP A 13 18.32 6.06 8.22
CA ASP A 13 17.96 4.89 9.01
C ASP A 13 19.19 4.09 9.44
N SER A 14 19.24 3.74 10.71
CA SER A 14 20.24 2.82 11.28
C SER A 14 19.90 1.35 11.07
N THR A 15 18.66 1.06 10.66
CA THR A 15 18.13 -0.27 10.49
C THR A 15 17.46 -0.47 9.13
N VAL A 16 17.09 -1.70 8.87
CA VAL A 16 16.58 -2.13 7.56
C VAL A 16 15.09 -1.83 7.49
N LYS A 17 14.71 -0.64 7.01
CA LYS A 17 13.30 -0.30 6.73
C LYS A 17 13.03 -0.12 5.25
N SER A 18 11.76 -0.21 4.91
CA SER A 18 11.21 0.06 3.58
C SER A 18 10.38 1.32 3.61
N ILE A 19 10.34 2.01 2.48
CA ILE A 19 9.67 3.30 2.32
C ILE A 19 8.71 3.17 1.15
N ALA A 20 7.44 3.48 1.35
CA ALA A 20 6.45 3.61 0.29
C ALA A 20 6.11 5.09 0.12
N ILE A 21 6.28 5.62 -1.09
CA ILE A 21 5.90 6.99 -1.47
C ILE A 21 4.67 6.90 -2.36
N CYS A 22 3.56 7.42 -1.85
CA CYS A 22 2.27 7.38 -2.48
C CYS A 22 1.81 8.81 -2.81
N SER A 23 1.36 9.07 -4.04
CA SER A 23 0.72 10.36 -4.34
C SER A 23 -0.61 10.47 -3.59
N ILE A 24 -0.92 11.65 -3.03
CA ILE A 24 -2.27 11.92 -2.50
C ILE A 24 -3.31 11.83 -3.63
N ASN A 25 -2.90 12.15 -4.85
CA ASN A 25 -3.71 11.91 -6.04
C ASN A 25 -3.66 10.44 -6.45
N ARG A 26 -4.78 9.73 -6.29
CA ARG A 26 -4.86 8.29 -6.57
C ARG A 26 -5.11 7.96 -8.03
N ILE A 27 -5.70 8.88 -8.79
CA ILE A 27 -5.90 8.74 -10.23
C ILE A 27 -5.26 9.95 -10.90
N SER A 28 -4.31 9.72 -11.81
CA SER A 28 -3.71 10.75 -12.66
C SER A 28 -4.74 11.24 -13.68
N ARG A 29 -4.87 12.57 -13.83
CA ARG A 29 -5.74 13.19 -14.84
C ARG A 29 -5.27 12.84 -16.24
N ARG A 30 -3.96 12.82 -16.49
CA ARG A 30 -3.35 12.43 -17.77
C ARG A 30 -3.66 10.98 -18.09
N SER A 31 -3.42 10.05 -17.17
CA SER A 31 -3.72 8.63 -17.40
C SER A 31 -5.22 8.36 -17.58
N ALA A 32 -6.07 9.08 -16.85
CA ALA A 32 -7.52 9.01 -17.04
C ALA A 32 -7.95 9.58 -18.40
N MET A 33 -7.36 10.69 -18.83
CA MET A 33 -7.63 11.31 -20.14
C MET A 33 -7.15 10.42 -21.29
N GLU A 34 -6.00 9.77 -21.16
CA GLU A 34 -5.50 8.79 -22.13
C GLU A 34 -6.48 7.63 -22.28
N LEU A 35 -6.94 7.04 -21.17
CA LEU A 35 -7.95 5.98 -21.20
C LEU A 35 -9.27 6.46 -21.80
N ALA A 36 -9.72 7.68 -21.46
CA ALA A 36 -10.96 8.24 -22.03
C ALA A 36 -10.86 8.43 -23.55
N ASN A 37 -9.72 8.91 -24.05
CA ASN A 37 -9.47 9.06 -25.48
C ASN A 37 -9.41 7.70 -26.20
N GLU A 38 -8.82 6.67 -25.60
CA GLU A 38 -8.81 5.32 -26.16
C GLU A 38 -10.23 4.74 -26.27
N ILE A 39 -11.05 4.89 -25.23
CA ILE A 39 -12.44 4.45 -25.24
C ILE A 39 -13.25 5.20 -26.30
N PHE A 40 -13.06 6.52 -26.42
CA PHE A 40 -13.71 7.34 -27.44
C PHE A 40 -13.30 6.91 -28.86
N ALA A 41 -12.00 6.68 -29.07
CA ALA A 41 -11.46 6.24 -30.37
C ALA A 41 -11.94 4.84 -30.78
N ALA A 42 -12.32 3.99 -29.82
CA ALA A 42 -12.91 2.68 -30.11
C ALA A 42 -14.33 2.77 -30.70
N ASN A 43 -14.95 3.95 -30.69
CA ASN A 43 -16.28 4.22 -31.27
C ASN A 43 -17.38 3.27 -30.77
N ILE A 44 -17.36 2.94 -29.47
CA ILE A 44 -18.32 2.03 -28.83
C ILE A 44 -19.53 2.75 -28.21
N SER A 45 -19.48 4.08 -28.10
CA SER A 45 -20.56 4.92 -27.55
C SER A 45 -20.48 6.35 -28.10
N ASP A 46 -21.60 7.05 -28.19
CA ASP A 46 -21.68 8.47 -28.60
C ASP A 46 -21.32 9.47 -27.49
N LEU A 47 -20.74 8.99 -26.37
CA LEU A 47 -20.38 9.84 -25.24
C LEU A 47 -19.16 10.70 -25.58
N PRO A 48 -19.16 12.01 -25.26
CA PRO A 48 -17.98 12.85 -25.41
C PRO A 48 -16.88 12.44 -24.41
N VAL A 49 -15.62 12.75 -24.75
CA VAL A 49 -14.44 12.41 -23.94
C VAL A 49 -14.58 12.90 -22.49
N ASP A 50 -15.13 14.09 -22.28
CA ASP A 50 -15.31 14.66 -20.93
C ASP A 50 -16.29 13.85 -20.07
N GLU A 51 -17.35 13.29 -20.66
CA GLU A 51 -18.28 12.41 -19.94
C GLU A 51 -17.63 11.07 -19.60
N ILE A 52 -16.86 10.49 -20.54
CA ILE A 52 -16.09 9.27 -20.29
C ILE A 52 -15.07 9.52 -19.17
N LEU A 53 -14.37 10.66 -19.19
CA LEU A 53 -13.43 11.06 -18.15
C LEU A 53 -14.15 11.15 -16.79
N ASN A 54 -15.29 11.82 -16.72
CA ASN A 54 -16.09 11.89 -15.50
C ASN A 54 -16.51 10.49 -15.00
N MET A 55 -16.86 9.57 -15.91
CA MET A 55 -17.14 8.17 -15.58
C MET A 55 -15.91 7.43 -15.04
N ILE A 56 -14.69 7.69 -15.52
CA ILE A 56 -13.45 7.09 -14.97
C ILE A 56 -13.25 7.46 -13.50
N SER A 57 -13.67 8.65 -13.06
CA SER A 57 -13.55 9.08 -11.66
C SER A 57 -14.26 8.12 -10.68
N GLN A 58 -15.22 7.34 -11.17
CA GLN A 58 -15.98 6.36 -10.38
C GLN A 58 -15.11 5.24 -9.83
N LEU A 59 -14.06 4.86 -10.58
CA LEU A 59 -13.09 3.86 -10.14
C LEU A 59 -12.38 4.26 -8.85
N GLY A 60 -12.35 5.55 -8.53
CA GLY A 60 -11.81 6.06 -7.26
C GLY A 60 -12.54 5.54 -6.02
N ASP A 61 -13.79 5.08 -6.14
CA ASP A 61 -14.57 4.54 -5.01
C ASP A 61 -14.07 3.18 -4.53
N LEU A 62 -13.21 2.53 -5.32
CA LEU A 62 -12.51 1.31 -4.90
C LEU A 62 -11.41 1.60 -3.87
N TYR A 63 -11.01 2.87 -3.70
CA TYR A 63 -10.18 3.30 -2.59
C TYR A 63 -11.02 3.51 -1.31
N ASP A 64 -10.37 3.38 -0.16
CA ASP A 64 -10.98 3.70 1.12
C ASP A 64 -11.05 5.23 1.35
N SER A 65 -11.84 5.96 0.55
CA SER A 65 -12.06 7.40 0.72
C SER A 65 -13.42 7.68 1.39
N GLU A 66 -13.43 8.57 2.38
CA GLU A 66 -14.61 9.02 3.13
C GLU A 66 -15.27 10.27 2.48
N PHE A 67 -14.64 10.87 1.48
CA PHE A 67 -14.91 12.26 1.09
C PHE A 67 -15.79 12.48 -0.15
N LYS A 68 -16.23 11.43 -0.86
CA LYS A 68 -17.03 11.62 -2.09
C LYS A 68 -18.18 10.61 -2.26
N PRO A 69 -19.36 10.84 -1.66
CA PRO A 69 -20.60 10.32 -2.20
C PRO A 69 -20.98 11.18 -3.41
N GLN A 70 -20.89 10.62 -4.63
CA GLN A 70 -21.42 11.29 -5.82
C GLN A 70 -22.70 10.59 -6.28
N ASN A 71 -23.72 11.40 -6.57
CA ASN A 71 -24.93 10.95 -7.26
C ASN A 71 -24.56 10.71 -8.73
N ARG A 72 -24.49 9.44 -9.15
CA ARG A 72 -23.95 9.07 -10.47
C ARG A 72 -25.05 8.54 -11.37
N LEU A 73 -25.16 9.13 -12.56
CA LEU A 73 -26.17 8.77 -13.56
C LEU A 73 -25.76 7.58 -14.43
N TYR A 74 -24.46 7.39 -14.70
CA TYR A 74 -23.94 6.39 -15.63
C TYR A 74 -22.94 5.46 -14.94
N ARG A 75 -22.81 4.23 -15.46
CA ARG A 75 -21.98 3.15 -14.90
C ARG A 75 -20.74 2.91 -15.76
N ILE A 76 -19.56 3.25 -15.25
CA ILE A 76 -18.29 3.05 -16.00
C ILE A 76 -17.98 1.57 -16.25
N ASP A 77 -18.43 0.68 -15.37
CA ASP A 77 -18.21 -0.76 -15.48
C ASP A 77 -18.81 -1.36 -16.75
N GLN A 78 -19.98 -0.87 -17.20
CA GLN A 78 -20.61 -1.29 -18.45
C GLN A 78 -19.77 -0.89 -19.66
N LEU A 79 -19.29 0.36 -19.67
CA LEU A 79 -18.45 0.88 -20.74
C LEU A 79 -17.12 0.13 -20.84
N LEU A 80 -16.46 -0.10 -19.70
CA LEU A 80 -15.22 -0.88 -19.64
C LEU A 80 -15.41 -2.34 -20.07
N THR A 81 -16.56 -2.95 -19.72
CA THR A 81 -16.88 -4.31 -20.16
C THR A 81 -16.95 -4.39 -21.69
N VAL A 82 -17.60 -3.44 -22.36
CA VAL A 82 -17.66 -3.39 -23.82
C VAL A 82 -16.28 -3.11 -24.41
N PHE A 83 -15.54 -2.14 -23.86
CA PHE A 83 -14.22 -1.75 -24.34
C PHE A 83 -13.18 -2.89 -24.29
N TYR A 84 -13.22 -3.71 -23.23
CA TYR A 84 -12.29 -4.84 -23.04
C TYR A 84 -12.85 -6.19 -23.54
N ASN A 85 -13.92 -6.21 -24.35
CA ASN A 85 -14.54 -7.44 -24.87
C ASN A 85 -14.92 -8.45 -23.76
N GLY A 86 -15.42 -7.94 -22.64
CA GLY A 86 -16.05 -8.72 -21.57
C GLY A 86 -15.25 -8.85 -20.28
N TYR A 87 -13.93 -9.07 -20.33
CA TYR A 87 -13.12 -9.24 -19.13
C TYR A 87 -12.00 -8.22 -19.02
N TYR A 88 -11.91 -7.56 -17.86
CA TYR A 88 -10.83 -6.66 -17.51
C TYR A 88 -10.42 -6.80 -16.06
N SER A 89 -9.15 -6.51 -15.79
CA SER A 89 -8.57 -6.54 -14.46
C SER A 89 -8.66 -5.17 -13.81
N ILE A 90 -9.47 -5.05 -12.76
CA ILE A 90 -9.54 -3.84 -11.93
C ILE A 90 -8.15 -3.46 -11.44
N THR A 91 -7.35 -4.43 -11.00
CA THR A 91 -5.99 -4.21 -10.53
C THR A 91 -5.13 -3.52 -11.58
N ASP A 92 -5.19 -3.96 -12.84
CA ASP A 92 -4.38 -3.38 -13.93
C ASP A 92 -4.88 -2.00 -14.34
N ILE A 93 -6.19 -1.79 -14.37
CA ILE A 93 -6.78 -0.47 -14.62
C ILE A 93 -6.36 0.51 -13.52
N MET A 94 -6.51 0.14 -12.24
CA MET A 94 -6.10 0.99 -11.12
C MET A 94 -4.59 1.25 -11.12
N LYS A 95 -3.77 0.25 -11.48
CA LYS A 95 -2.32 0.40 -11.64
C LYS A 95 -1.97 1.38 -12.75
N ARG A 96 -2.67 1.30 -13.88
CA ARG A 96 -2.50 2.21 -15.03
C ARG A 96 -2.90 3.64 -14.68
N LEU A 97 -4.01 3.80 -13.96
CA LEU A 97 -4.57 5.10 -13.58
C LEU A 97 -3.81 5.79 -12.45
N THR A 98 -3.08 5.05 -11.63
CA THR A 98 -2.27 5.61 -10.54
C THR A 98 -1.07 6.38 -11.11
N PRO A 99 -0.68 7.55 -10.53
CA PRO A 99 0.54 8.24 -10.92
C PRO A 99 1.78 7.34 -10.87
N GLN A 100 2.54 7.30 -11.97
CA GLN A 100 3.66 6.39 -12.14
C GLN A 100 4.94 6.90 -11.46
N CYS A 101 5.75 5.98 -10.92
CA CYS A 101 7.01 6.32 -10.24
C CYS A 101 8.01 7.04 -11.15
N SER A 102 8.06 6.67 -12.43
CA SER A 102 8.94 7.32 -13.43
C SER A 102 8.61 8.79 -13.65
N SER A 103 7.37 9.20 -13.37
CA SER A 103 6.98 10.62 -13.39
C SER A 103 7.27 11.26 -12.04
N MET A 104 6.83 10.64 -10.94
CA MET A 104 6.90 11.24 -9.60
C MET A 104 8.32 11.39 -9.05
N LEU A 105 9.22 10.43 -9.35
CA LEU A 105 10.57 10.37 -8.82
C LEU A 105 11.55 11.01 -9.82
N SER A 106 11.95 12.25 -9.54
CA SER A 106 12.82 13.04 -10.42
C SER A 106 14.28 12.68 -10.27
N LYS A 107 14.77 12.59 -9.02
CA LYS A 107 16.16 12.21 -8.69
C LYS A 107 16.20 11.36 -7.44
N CYS A 108 17.10 10.38 -7.41
CA CYS A 108 17.31 9.51 -6.27
C CYS A 108 18.80 9.42 -5.93
N ARG A 109 19.10 9.43 -4.64
CA ARG A 109 20.44 9.20 -4.10
C ARG A 109 20.34 8.20 -2.97
N PHE A 110 21.27 7.26 -2.90
CA PHE A 110 21.35 6.28 -1.83
C PHE A 110 22.81 5.99 -1.53
N HIS A 111 23.20 5.98 -0.25
CA HIS A 111 24.61 5.87 0.17
C HIS A 111 25.50 6.96 -0.44
N ASP A 112 25.08 8.22 -0.37
CA ASP A 112 25.83 9.36 -0.96
C ASP A 112 26.00 9.33 -2.49
N GLU A 113 25.46 8.32 -3.20
CA GLU A 113 25.62 8.15 -4.64
C GLU A 113 24.30 8.39 -5.39
N GLU A 114 24.35 9.17 -6.48
CA GLU A 114 23.21 9.33 -7.38
C GLU A 114 22.92 7.99 -8.08
N ARG A 115 21.65 7.57 -8.06
CA ARG A 115 21.21 6.28 -8.57
C ARG A 115 19.93 6.44 -9.36
N ASN A 116 19.75 5.56 -10.34
CA ASN A 116 18.51 5.55 -11.12
C ASN A 116 17.33 5.18 -10.21
N CYS A 117 16.34 6.07 -10.11
CA CYS A 117 15.13 5.82 -9.31
C CYS A 117 14.42 4.52 -9.71
N SER A 118 14.47 4.14 -10.99
CA SER A 118 13.83 2.92 -11.51
C SER A 118 14.52 1.64 -11.05
N GLU A 119 15.77 1.71 -10.60
CA GLU A 119 16.51 0.58 -10.03
C GLU A 119 16.30 0.47 -8.51
N LEU A 120 16.07 1.59 -7.84
CA LEU A 120 15.87 1.64 -6.40
C LEU A 120 14.42 1.39 -5.97
N PHE A 121 13.46 1.82 -6.78
CA PHE A 121 12.04 1.76 -6.46
C PHE A 121 11.29 0.77 -7.34
N ALA A 122 10.36 0.05 -6.71
CA ALA A 122 9.40 -0.80 -7.40
C ALA A 122 7.98 -0.27 -7.21
N PHE A 123 7.14 -0.41 -8.23
CA PHE A 123 5.74 -0.02 -8.17
C PHE A 123 4.90 -1.17 -7.60
N ARG A 124 4.53 -1.07 -6.32
CA ARG A 124 4.01 -2.19 -5.51
C ARG A 124 2.74 -1.81 -4.77
N LYS A 125 1.92 -2.82 -4.45
CA LYS A 125 0.70 -2.67 -3.66
C LYS A 125 1.01 -2.27 -2.21
N THR A 126 0.16 -1.40 -1.67
CA THR A 126 0.12 -0.94 -0.27
C THR A 126 -1.35 -0.74 0.11
N GLN A 127 -1.65 -0.49 1.39
CA GLN A 127 -3.01 -0.12 1.83
C GLN A 127 -3.62 1.07 1.05
N ASP A 128 -2.76 1.88 0.46
CA ASP A 128 -3.07 3.13 -0.25
C ASP A 128 -3.16 2.93 -1.78
N GLY A 129 -3.12 1.68 -2.26
CA GLY A 129 -3.02 1.33 -3.67
C GLY A 129 -1.58 1.10 -4.13
N PHE A 130 -1.30 1.41 -5.39
CA PHE A 130 0.05 1.26 -5.93
C PHE A 130 0.93 2.46 -5.56
N CYS A 131 2.11 2.18 -5.02
CA CYS A 131 3.05 3.20 -4.58
C CYS A 131 4.49 2.84 -4.97
N CYS A 132 5.36 3.84 -4.95
CA CYS A 132 6.78 3.66 -5.19
C CYS A 132 7.43 3.17 -3.91
N THR A 133 7.85 1.91 -3.90
CA THR A 133 8.42 1.26 -2.72
C THR A 133 9.91 1.06 -2.87
N PHE A 134 10.67 1.54 -1.90
CA PHE A 134 12.09 1.33 -1.74
C PHE A 134 12.34 0.20 -0.74
N ASN A 135 13.29 -0.67 -1.06
CA ASN A 135 13.75 -1.75 -0.19
C ASN A 135 12.66 -2.74 0.26
N TYR A 136 11.53 -2.85 -0.46
CA TYR A 136 10.48 -3.81 -0.08
C TYR A 136 10.90 -5.24 -0.44
N ALA A 137 11.20 -6.05 0.57
CA ALA A 137 11.97 -7.29 0.45
C ALA A 137 11.08 -8.52 0.19
N THR A 138 10.16 -8.41 -0.78
CA THR A 138 9.28 -9.49 -1.23
C THR A 138 9.39 -9.70 -2.75
N LYS A 139 9.28 -10.95 -3.21
CA LYS A 139 9.33 -11.31 -4.64
C LYS A 139 8.16 -10.74 -5.45
N GLY A 140 6.98 -10.59 -4.86
CA GLY A 140 5.75 -10.22 -5.58
C GLY A 140 4.63 -9.84 -4.61
N ASP A 141 3.64 -9.08 -5.10
CA ASP A 141 2.53 -8.59 -4.25
C ASP A 141 1.55 -9.72 -3.95
N ASP A 142 1.32 -10.58 -4.96
CA ASP A 142 0.36 -11.69 -4.92
C ASP A 142 1.06 -13.05 -4.89
N THR A 143 2.32 -13.12 -4.46
CA THR A 143 3.08 -14.38 -4.43
C THR A 143 2.39 -15.40 -3.54
N HIS A 144 2.04 -16.55 -4.13
CA HIS A 144 1.50 -17.69 -3.39
C HIS A 144 2.49 -18.13 -2.31
N LEU A 145 1.98 -18.28 -1.10
CA LEU A 145 2.75 -18.76 0.04
C LEU A 145 2.86 -20.28 -0.05
N ASN A 146 3.83 -20.79 -0.81
CA ASN A 146 4.17 -22.20 -0.77
C ASN A 146 5.30 -22.44 0.25
N ARG A 147 5.25 -23.55 0.98
CA ARG A 147 6.25 -23.94 2.01
C ARG A 147 7.66 -24.13 1.44
N GLU A 148 7.79 -24.38 0.13
CA GLU A 148 9.05 -24.70 -0.52
C GLU A 148 9.79 -23.48 -1.10
N VAL A 149 9.11 -22.35 -1.29
CA VAL A 149 9.68 -21.18 -1.97
C VAL A 149 9.66 -19.96 -1.06
N SER A 150 10.86 -19.51 -0.65
CA SER A 150 10.98 -18.23 0.04
C SER A 150 10.48 -17.09 -0.84
N HIS A 151 9.50 -16.34 -0.34
CA HIS A 151 9.01 -15.11 -0.96
C HIS A 151 9.84 -13.88 -0.55
N ARG A 152 10.71 -14.02 0.46
CA ARG A 152 11.56 -12.93 0.96
C ARG A 152 12.80 -12.78 0.09
N VAL A 153 13.21 -11.54 -0.15
CA VAL A 153 14.47 -11.19 -0.82
C VAL A 153 15.42 -10.57 0.22
N LYS A 154 16.72 -10.53 -0.07
CA LYS A 154 17.66 -9.81 0.80
C LYS A 154 17.41 -8.31 0.68
N SER A 155 17.14 -7.67 1.80
CA SER A 155 16.99 -6.22 1.91
C SER A 155 18.35 -5.52 1.84
N MET A 156 18.32 -4.30 1.33
CA MET A 156 19.43 -3.36 1.35
C MET A 156 19.66 -2.84 2.77
N LYS A 157 20.92 -2.56 3.10
CA LYS A 157 21.34 -2.03 4.40
C LYS A 157 22.03 -0.70 4.19
N VAL A 158 21.76 0.25 5.08
CA VAL A 158 22.50 1.50 5.16
C VAL A 158 23.92 1.22 5.65
N GLN A 159 24.93 1.72 4.93
CA GLN A 159 26.33 1.51 5.28
C GLN A 159 26.88 2.58 6.23
N ASN A 160 26.48 3.85 6.04
CA ASN A 160 26.94 4.99 6.82
C ASN A 160 25.75 5.82 7.32
N LEU A 161 25.76 6.18 8.61
CA LEU A 161 24.74 7.04 9.24
C LEU A 161 25.11 8.52 9.09
N THR A 162 25.36 8.94 7.85
CA THR A 162 25.56 10.34 7.50
C THR A 162 24.25 10.95 7.02
N GLU A 163 24.13 12.28 7.09
CA GLU A 163 22.93 13.01 6.63
C GLU A 163 22.54 12.68 5.17
N ASN A 164 23.55 12.38 4.35
CA ASN A 164 23.40 12.06 2.93
C ASN A 164 23.58 10.55 2.63
N GLY A 165 23.94 9.75 3.63
CA GLY A 165 24.18 8.31 3.51
C GLY A 165 22.89 7.47 3.49
N GLY A 166 21.76 8.08 3.85
CA GLY A 166 20.43 7.49 3.73
C GLY A 166 19.87 7.52 2.30
N LEU A 167 18.55 7.52 2.20
CA LEU A 167 17.81 7.68 0.95
C LEU A 167 17.43 9.16 0.77
N SER A 168 17.85 9.78 -0.32
CA SER A 168 17.34 11.10 -0.75
C SER A 168 16.52 10.95 -2.02
N VAL A 169 15.33 11.55 -2.04
CA VAL A 169 14.42 11.51 -3.18
C VAL A 169 13.93 12.91 -3.49
N LEU A 170 14.01 13.28 -4.76
CA LEU A 170 13.46 14.51 -5.29
C LEU A 170 12.12 14.19 -6.01
N LEU A 171 11.02 14.74 -5.52
CA LEU A 171 9.65 14.42 -5.95
C LEU A 171 9.01 15.55 -6.75
N GLU A 172 8.35 15.21 -7.86
CA GLU A 172 7.61 16.14 -8.72
C GLU A 172 6.08 16.04 -8.47
N PRO A 173 5.41 17.12 -8.02
CA PRO A 173 4.03 17.04 -7.53
C PRO A 173 2.96 16.93 -8.61
N PHE A 174 3.24 17.36 -9.85
CA PHE A 174 2.28 17.46 -10.97
C PHE A 174 0.89 17.97 -10.53
N LEU A 175 0.83 19.21 -10.03
CA LEU A 175 -0.41 19.78 -9.46
C LEU A 175 -1.59 19.79 -10.44
N ASP A 176 -1.33 19.97 -11.73
CA ASP A 176 -2.36 19.96 -12.80
C ASP A 176 -2.87 18.55 -13.14
N ASP A 177 -2.22 17.50 -12.61
CA ASP A 177 -2.54 16.10 -12.86
C ASP A 177 -3.50 15.50 -11.82
N TYR A 178 -3.98 16.31 -10.88
CA TYR A 178 -4.89 15.88 -9.82
C TYR A 178 -6.29 15.61 -10.37
N PHE A 179 -6.79 14.38 -10.19
CA PHE A 179 -8.11 13.96 -10.66
C PHE A 179 -8.94 13.29 -9.57
N TYR A 180 -8.33 12.38 -8.79
CA TYR A 180 -8.97 11.77 -7.62
C TYR A 180 -8.04 11.84 -6.40
N PRO A 181 -7.97 12.99 -5.71
CA PRO A 181 -7.24 13.10 -4.45
C PRO A 181 -8.02 12.51 -3.28
N ILE A 182 -7.33 11.79 -2.39
CA ILE A 182 -7.93 11.23 -1.15
C ILE A 182 -7.88 12.20 0.04
N PHE A 183 -7.07 13.25 -0.04
CA PHE A 183 -7.03 14.34 0.94
C PHE A 183 -7.23 15.68 0.23
N PRO A 184 -7.80 16.70 0.90
CA PRO A 184 -7.93 18.06 0.37
C PRO A 184 -6.59 18.82 0.39
N SER A 185 -5.49 18.14 0.08
CA SER A 185 -4.14 18.71 0.04
C SER A 185 -3.35 18.06 -1.09
N ALA A 186 -2.36 18.79 -1.61
CA ALA A 186 -1.40 18.23 -2.55
C ALA A 186 -0.18 17.70 -1.80
N GLY A 187 0.45 16.68 -2.38
CA GLY A 187 1.69 16.11 -1.88
C GLY A 187 1.69 14.58 -1.91
N TRP A 188 2.45 14.01 -0.99
CA TRP A 188 2.67 12.59 -0.89
C TRP A 188 2.42 12.10 0.52
N LYS A 189 1.89 10.90 0.62
CA LYS A 189 1.90 10.12 1.84
C LYS A 189 3.12 9.21 1.79
N VAL A 190 3.96 9.28 2.81
CA VAL A 190 5.14 8.44 2.97
C VAL A 190 4.88 7.48 4.11
N THR A 191 5.05 6.19 3.85
CA THR A 191 4.88 5.11 4.81
C THR A 191 6.21 4.40 5.01
N ILE A 192 6.67 4.30 6.25
CA ILE A 192 7.87 3.55 6.64
C ILE A 192 7.43 2.27 7.34
N PHE A 193 7.98 1.13 6.92
CA PHE A 193 7.54 -0.19 7.37
C PHE A 193 8.67 -1.21 7.36
N ASN A 194 8.42 -2.39 7.94
CA ASN A 194 9.36 -3.50 7.91
C ASN A 194 9.45 -4.08 6.48
N PRO A 195 10.66 -4.32 5.93
CA PRO A 195 10.82 -4.84 4.57
C PRO A 195 10.15 -6.17 4.26
N TYR A 196 9.85 -6.94 5.28
CA TYR A 196 9.23 -8.24 5.13
C TYR A 196 7.72 -8.23 5.35
N ASP A 197 7.15 -7.08 5.71
CA ASP A 197 5.73 -6.93 6.02
C ASP A 197 5.02 -6.19 4.89
N TYR A 198 3.75 -6.54 4.66
CA TYR A 198 2.87 -5.69 3.87
C TYR A 198 2.54 -4.38 4.63
N PRO A 199 2.68 -3.20 4.00
CA PRO A 199 2.45 -1.91 4.65
C PRO A 199 0.96 -1.62 4.83
N ASP A 200 0.41 -2.06 5.96
CA ASP A 200 -0.96 -1.79 6.39
C ASP A 200 -0.99 -1.18 7.80
N MET A 201 -1.67 -0.04 7.95
CA MET A 201 -1.73 0.71 9.21
C MET A 201 -2.46 -0.02 10.33
N THR A 202 -3.36 -0.96 10.01
CA THR A 202 -4.12 -1.71 11.02
C THR A 202 -3.24 -2.68 11.79
N SER A 203 -2.07 -3.03 11.25
CA SER A 203 -1.05 -3.81 11.97
C SER A 203 -0.33 -3.01 13.07
N GLY A 204 -0.38 -1.68 13.04
CA GLY A 204 0.42 -0.82 13.94
C GLY A 204 1.93 -0.86 13.68
N GLY A 205 2.40 -1.62 12.67
CA GLY A 205 3.81 -1.77 12.33
C GLY A 205 4.36 -0.73 11.33
N VAL A 206 3.57 0.29 11.01
CA VAL A 206 3.91 1.32 10.01
C VAL A 206 3.91 2.72 10.60
N ILE A 207 4.71 3.61 10.00
CA ILE A 207 4.76 5.02 10.34
C ILE A 207 4.37 5.82 9.09
N ASP A 208 3.30 6.60 9.21
CA ASP A 208 2.80 7.44 8.12
C ASP A 208 3.05 8.92 8.41
N PHE A 209 3.51 9.67 7.40
CA PHE A 209 3.53 11.13 7.42
C PHE A 209 3.26 11.71 6.03
N LEU A 210 2.82 12.96 5.98
CA LEU A 210 2.56 13.67 4.75
C LEU A 210 3.73 14.60 4.41
N VAL A 211 4.03 14.70 3.13
CA VAL A 211 5.03 15.63 2.59
C VAL A 211 4.34 16.54 1.60
N SER A 212 4.27 17.83 1.91
CA SER A 212 3.68 18.84 1.03
C SER A 212 4.66 19.28 -0.06
N PRO A 213 4.19 19.74 -1.22
CA PRO A 213 5.03 20.36 -2.24
C PRO A 213 5.88 21.51 -1.69
N ARG A 214 7.06 21.76 -2.29
CA ARG A 214 7.92 22.91 -2.01
C ARG A 214 8.53 22.94 -0.61
N VAL A 215 8.69 21.76 0.00
CA VAL A 215 9.38 21.62 1.29
C VAL A 215 10.55 20.65 1.15
N HIS A 216 11.60 20.90 1.92
CA HIS A 216 12.60 19.89 2.22
C HIS A 216 12.19 19.21 3.53
N ARG A 217 12.06 17.89 3.50
CA ARG A 217 11.74 17.08 4.67
C ARG A 217 12.88 16.11 4.95
N SER A 218 13.56 16.30 6.08
CA SER A 218 14.47 15.32 6.64
C SER A 218 13.73 14.45 7.65
N VAL A 219 14.06 13.17 7.68
CA VAL A 219 13.46 12.18 8.56
C VAL A 219 14.57 11.30 9.14
N GLU A 220 14.71 11.35 10.47
CA GLU A 220 15.61 10.49 11.22
C GLU A 220 14.84 9.38 11.92
N LEU A 221 15.35 8.15 11.82
CA LEU A 221 14.74 6.95 12.36
C LEU A 221 15.57 6.36 13.50
N GLU A 222 14.95 6.23 14.67
CA GLU A 222 15.48 5.49 15.80
C GLU A 222 14.93 4.07 15.79
N ALA A 223 15.80 3.08 15.93
CA ALA A 223 15.39 1.70 16.03
C ALA A 223 15.47 1.20 17.47
N ILE A 224 14.35 0.71 17.98
CA ILE A 224 14.21 0.17 19.33
C ILE A 224 14.01 -1.34 19.21
N MET A 225 14.98 -2.10 19.70
CA MET A 225 14.93 -3.56 19.73
C MET A 225 14.52 -4.05 21.11
N PHE A 226 13.61 -5.01 21.16
CA PHE A 226 13.28 -5.74 22.37
C PHE A 226 13.35 -7.24 22.11
N TYR A 227 13.74 -8.00 23.13
CA TYR A 227 13.79 -9.45 23.06
C TYR A 227 13.39 -10.03 24.40
N SER A 228 12.62 -11.12 24.34
CA SER A 228 12.30 -11.92 25.53
C SER A 228 13.22 -13.12 25.63
N ILE A 229 13.50 -13.55 26.87
CA ILE A 229 14.28 -14.76 27.13
C ILE A 229 13.54 -16.01 26.66
N ARG A 230 14.23 -16.95 26.00
CA ARG A 230 13.61 -18.17 25.46
C ARG A 230 12.96 -19.06 26.53
N SER A 231 13.34 -18.94 27.80
CA SER A 231 12.73 -19.72 28.88
C SER A 231 11.24 -19.42 29.08
N ILE A 232 10.71 -18.31 28.56
CA ILE A 232 9.26 -18.05 28.65
C ILE A 232 8.43 -18.94 27.72
N MET A 233 9.05 -19.63 26.75
CA MET A 233 8.38 -20.53 25.83
C MET A 233 7.71 -21.72 26.55
N SER A 234 8.15 -22.05 27.78
CA SER A 234 7.50 -23.07 28.60
C SER A 234 6.17 -22.64 29.22
N TYR A 235 5.86 -21.33 29.24
CA TYR A 235 4.56 -20.85 29.70
C TYR A 235 3.52 -20.99 28.58
N ALA A 236 2.27 -21.28 28.98
CA ALA A 236 1.14 -21.35 28.07
C ALA A 236 0.96 -20.02 27.30
N LEU A 237 0.50 -20.09 26.04
CA LEU A 237 0.36 -18.94 25.14
C LEU A 237 -0.45 -17.81 25.79
N GLU A 238 -1.50 -18.15 26.52
CA GLU A 238 -2.42 -17.21 27.18
C GLU A 238 -1.74 -16.42 28.32
N LYS A 239 -0.62 -16.91 28.86
CA LYS A 239 0.13 -16.24 29.93
C LYS A 239 1.26 -15.35 29.42
N ARG A 240 1.83 -15.69 28.26
CA ARG A 240 2.97 -14.96 27.68
C ARG A 240 2.56 -13.95 26.62
N ASP A 241 1.37 -14.09 26.04
CA ASP A 241 0.76 -13.13 25.10
C ASP A 241 1.64 -12.77 23.88
N CYS A 242 2.60 -13.65 23.57
CA CYS A 242 3.52 -13.50 22.44
C CYS A 242 4.00 -14.87 21.94
N VAL A 243 4.44 -14.92 20.69
CA VAL A 243 4.98 -16.12 20.03
C VAL A 243 6.42 -15.91 19.56
N PHE A 244 7.25 -16.95 19.58
CA PHE A 244 8.56 -16.92 18.92
C PHE A 244 8.43 -17.33 17.43
N GLU A 245 9.34 -16.87 16.59
CA GLU A 245 9.29 -17.10 15.13
C GLU A 245 9.36 -18.60 14.77
N ASP A 246 10.13 -19.37 15.54
CA ASP A 246 10.29 -20.82 15.40
C ASP A 246 9.01 -21.62 15.72
N GLU A 247 8.15 -21.10 16.60
CA GLU A 247 6.87 -21.74 16.95
C GLU A 247 5.87 -21.69 15.79
N MET A 248 5.88 -20.58 15.07
CA MET A 248 4.95 -20.32 13.97
C MET A 248 5.46 -20.81 12.61
N THR A 249 6.74 -21.19 12.52
CA THR A 249 7.38 -21.69 11.30
C THR A 249 6.65 -22.92 10.72
N SER A 250 6.04 -23.73 11.58
CA SER A 250 5.21 -24.89 11.20
C SER A 250 3.92 -24.52 10.45
N LEU A 251 3.32 -23.38 10.79
CA LEU A 251 2.11 -22.85 10.15
C LEU A 251 2.46 -21.98 8.94
N ARG A 252 3.51 -21.17 9.06
CA ARG A 252 4.01 -20.27 8.02
C ARG A 252 5.51 -20.08 8.17
N MET A 253 6.27 -20.48 7.15
CA MET A 253 7.75 -20.41 7.13
C MET A 253 8.31 -19.01 7.44
N PHE A 254 7.52 -17.96 7.21
CA PHE A 254 7.90 -16.56 7.38
C PHE A 254 6.73 -15.77 7.98
N TYR A 255 6.39 -16.07 9.24
CA TYR A 255 5.34 -15.38 9.95
C TYR A 255 5.79 -13.99 10.43
N THR A 256 4.93 -13.00 10.25
CA THR A 256 5.00 -11.74 10.98
C THR A 256 3.60 -11.36 11.44
N TYR A 257 3.52 -10.64 12.55
CA TYR A 257 2.26 -10.14 13.09
C TYR A 257 1.52 -9.30 12.05
N SER A 258 2.21 -8.39 11.38
CA SER A 258 1.64 -7.50 10.35
C SER A 258 1.01 -8.28 9.19
N ASP A 259 1.73 -9.27 8.64
CA ASP A 259 1.20 -10.10 7.56
C ASP A 259 0.01 -10.95 8.00
N CYS A 260 -0.01 -11.40 9.26
CA CYS A 260 -1.14 -12.12 9.82
C CYS A 260 -2.39 -11.26 9.82
N ILE A 261 -2.32 -10.04 10.34
CA ILE A 261 -3.46 -9.10 10.36
C ILE A 261 -4.00 -8.85 8.94
N VAL A 262 -3.10 -8.68 7.97
CA VAL A 262 -3.47 -8.49 6.55
C VAL A 262 -4.14 -9.75 5.95
N ASP A 263 -3.66 -10.94 6.29
CA ASP A 263 -4.30 -12.19 5.84
C ASP A 263 -5.67 -12.40 6.47
N CYS A 264 -5.83 -12.12 7.78
CA CYS A 264 -7.13 -12.20 8.45
C CYS A 264 -8.10 -11.22 7.78
N LYS A 265 -7.68 -9.97 7.53
CA LYS A 265 -8.47 -8.95 6.80
C LYS A 265 -8.86 -9.43 5.40
N THR A 266 -7.94 -10.03 4.65
CA THR A 266 -8.20 -10.58 3.32
C THR A 266 -9.19 -11.75 3.38
N GLN A 267 -9.10 -12.58 4.42
CA GLN A 267 -10.02 -13.69 4.64
C GLN A 267 -11.43 -13.22 5.02
N ASP A 268 -11.53 -12.17 5.84
CA ASP A 268 -12.80 -11.56 6.23
C ASP A 268 -13.49 -10.91 5.03
N MET A 269 -12.76 -10.14 4.23
CA MET A 269 -13.28 -9.55 2.98
C MET A 269 -13.83 -10.63 2.04
N TRP A 270 -13.12 -11.74 1.91
CA TRP A 270 -13.59 -12.87 1.12
C TRP A 270 -14.85 -13.53 1.71
N LYS A 271 -14.96 -13.67 3.03
CA LYS A 271 -16.13 -14.31 3.64
C LYS A 271 -17.38 -13.44 3.58
N ILE A 272 -17.22 -12.14 3.82
CA ILE A 272 -18.31 -11.16 3.91
C ILE A 272 -18.71 -10.67 2.52
N CYS A 273 -17.77 -10.12 1.75
CA CYS A 273 -18.05 -9.48 0.46
C CYS A 273 -17.70 -10.34 -0.76
N LYS A 274 -17.16 -11.55 -0.59
CA LYS A 274 -16.82 -12.49 -1.69
C LYS A 274 -15.90 -11.87 -2.75
N CYS A 275 -15.06 -10.94 -2.35
CA CYS A 275 -14.06 -10.30 -3.19
C CYS A 275 -12.90 -9.76 -2.34
N ILE A 276 -11.75 -9.54 -2.96
CA ILE A 276 -10.56 -8.94 -2.33
C ILE A 276 -10.33 -7.54 -2.94
N PRO A 277 -10.25 -6.47 -2.14
CA PRO A 277 -9.86 -5.16 -2.63
C PRO A 277 -8.55 -5.20 -3.42
N PHE A 278 -8.47 -4.51 -4.55
CA PHE A 278 -7.34 -4.61 -5.49
C PHE A 278 -5.97 -4.27 -4.88
N PHE A 279 -5.97 -3.44 -3.83
CA PHE A 279 -4.77 -3.00 -3.14
C PHE A 279 -4.25 -4.03 -2.13
N LEU A 280 -5.07 -4.97 -1.66
CA LEU A 280 -4.63 -6.04 -0.76
C LEU A 280 -3.90 -7.16 -1.53
N PRO A 281 -3.00 -7.90 -0.85
CA PRO A 281 -2.30 -9.02 -1.47
C PRO A 281 -3.26 -10.18 -1.75
N ASN A 282 -3.29 -10.67 -2.99
CA ASN A 282 -4.19 -11.73 -3.44
C ASN A 282 -3.46 -13.08 -3.55
N ARG A 283 -2.98 -13.57 -2.41
CA ARG A 283 -2.12 -14.78 -2.30
C ARG A 283 -2.82 -16.09 -2.63
N GLU A 284 -4.15 -16.07 -2.81
CA GLU A 284 -4.98 -17.23 -3.15
C GLU A 284 -5.67 -17.08 -4.52
N SER A 285 -5.33 -16.06 -5.31
CA SER A 285 -5.94 -15.81 -6.63
C SER A 285 -7.48 -15.73 -6.60
N ARG A 286 -8.01 -15.10 -5.54
CA ARG A 286 -9.46 -14.87 -5.36
C ARG A 286 -9.95 -13.73 -6.26
N ARG A 287 -11.28 -13.64 -6.43
CA ARG A 287 -11.91 -12.54 -7.19
C ARG A 287 -11.55 -11.18 -6.59
N ILE A 288 -11.12 -10.24 -7.44
CA ILE A 288 -10.89 -8.84 -7.05
C ILE A 288 -12.21 -8.09 -7.04
N CYS A 289 -12.39 -7.19 -6.06
CA CYS A 289 -13.59 -6.37 -5.95
C CYS A 289 -13.72 -5.40 -7.13
N ASN A 290 -14.95 -5.23 -7.62
CA ASN A 290 -15.32 -4.25 -8.63
C ASN A 290 -16.26 -3.19 -8.03
N LEU A 291 -16.78 -2.28 -8.86
CA LEU A 291 -17.65 -1.20 -8.41
C LEU A 291 -18.99 -1.67 -7.81
N GLU A 292 -19.45 -2.87 -8.15
CA GLU A 292 -20.68 -3.45 -7.59
C GLU A 292 -20.50 -3.89 -6.14
N ASP A 293 -19.26 -4.20 -5.73
CA ASP A 293 -18.94 -4.62 -4.37
C ASP A 293 -18.77 -3.43 -3.41
N VAL A 294 -18.64 -2.20 -3.92
CA VAL A 294 -18.41 -0.97 -3.13
C VAL A 294 -19.43 -0.79 -1.99
N PRO A 295 -20.76 -1.02 -2.18
CA PRO A 295 -21.72 -0.94 -1.09
C PRO A 295 -21.39 -1.90 0.07
N CYS A 296 -20.98 -3.14 -0.23
CA CYS A 296 -20.57 -4.12 0.79
C CYS A 296 -19.30 -3.65 1.50
N LEU A 297 -18.29 -3.24 0.73
CA LEU A 297 -17.03 -2.73 1.28
C LEU A 297 -17.32 -1.59 2.25
N SER A 298 -18.11 -0.60 1.84
CA SER A 298 -18.42 0.59 2.63
C SER A 298 -19.18 0.28 3.93
N GLN A 299 -20.12 -0.67 3.90
CA GLN A 299 -20.85 -1.11 5.09
C GLN A 299 -19.95 -1.80 6.13
N HIS A 300 -18.90 -2.48 5.68
CA HIS A 300 -18.00 -3.27 6.54
C HIS A 300 -16.65 -2.59 6.84
N LYS A 301 -16.41 -1.35 6.36
CA LYS A 301 -15.24 -0.51 6.67
C LYS A 301 -14.99 -0.33 8.18
N CYS A 302 -16.04 0.00 8.94
CA CYS A 302 -15.90 0.35 10.37
C CYS A 302 -15.64 -0.85 11.31
N LYS A 303 -15.99 -2.08 10.92
CA LYS A 303 -15.76 -3.26 11.77
C LYS A 303 -14.27 -3.60 11.90
N HIS A 304 -13.47 -3.26 10.89
CA HIS A 304 -12.01 -3.48 10.91
C HIS A 304 -11.23 -2.42 11.71
N ARG A 305 -11.76 -1.20 11.88
CA ARG A 305 -11.13 -0.15 12.73
C ARG A 305 -11.46 -0.27 14.23
N ARG A 306 -12.58 -0.90 14.59
CA ARG A 306 -13.04 -1.01 16.00
C ARG A 306 -12.68 -2.32 16.71
N ASN A 307 -12.43 -3.40 15.97
CA ASN A 307 -12.16 -4.71 16.58
C ASN A 307 -10.79 -4.81 17.29
N SER A 308 -9.93 -3.79 17.25
CA SER A 308 -8.70 -3.76 18.06
C SER A 308 -8.93 -3.48 19.55
N ARG A 309 -10.18 -3.31 20.02
CA ARG A 309 -10.48 -3.07 21.46
C ARG A 309 -11.64 -3.87 22.06
N ASP A 310 -12.45 -4.57 21.26
CA ASP A 310 -13.59 -5.36 21.77
C ASP A 310 -13.28 -6.87 21.66
N VAL A 311 -12.73 -7.42 22.75
CA VAL A 311 -12.37 -8.84 22.94
C VAL A 311 -13.59 -9.79 22.86
N ASN A 312 -14.82 -9.28 22.82
CA ASN A 312 -16.03 -10.09 23.03
C ASN A 312 -16.90 -10.35 21.78
N HIS A 313 -16.45 -9.96 20.58
CA HIS A 313 -17.17 -10.28 19.33
C HIS A 313 -16.31 -10.86 18.20
N VAL A 314 -15.17 -11.46 18.55
CA VAL A 314 -14.38 -12.33 17.66
C VAL A 314 -14.92 -13.76 17.77
N THR A 315 -16.14 -14.00 17.27
CA THR A 315 -16.73 -15.35 17.17
C THR A 315 -16.97 -15.80 15.73
N ALA A 316 -16.31 -15.17 14.76
CA ALA A 316 -16.13 -15.79 13.46
C ALA A 316 -14.69 -15.54 13.01
N LEU A 317 -13.98 -16.64 12.76
CA LEU A 317 -12.62 -16.78 12.23
C LEU A 317 -11.48 -16.88 13.23
N ASN A 318 -11.07 -18.13 13.48
CA ASN A 318 -9.72 -18.49 13.92
C ASN A 318 -8.66 -17.91 12.97
N CYS A 319 -8.15 -16.72 13.28
CA CYS A 319 -6.73 -16.44 13.07
C CYS A 319 -6.04 -16.90 14.37
N PRO A 320 -5.41 -18.10 14.42
CA PRO A 320 -4.79 -18.62 15.64
C PRO A 320 -3.56 -17.81 16.11
N ALA A 321 -3.34 -16.60 15.61
CA ALA A 321 -2.10 -15.85 15.77
C ALA A 321 -2.31 -14.33 15.73
N GLU A 322 -3.23 -13.79 16.53
CA GLU A 322 -3.22 -12.35 16.89
C GLU A 322 -2.12 -12.01 17.93
N LEU A 323 -1.25 -12.97 18.24
CA LEU A 323 -0.19 -12.80 19.20
C LEU A 323 1.02 -12.13 18.54
N SER A 324 1.52 -11.08 19.18
CA SER A 324 2.74 -10.39 18.78
C SER A 324 3.97 -11.31 18.90
N LEU A 325 5.07 -10.97 18.23
CA LEU A 325 6.32 -11.71 18.42
C LEU A 325 6.94 -11.37 19.77
N CYS A 326 7.50 -12.37 20.48
CA CYS A 326 8.20 -12.17 21.76
C CYS A 326 9.51 -11.37 21.64
N HIS A 327 9.92 -11.03 20.42
CA HIS A 327 11.02 -10.14 20.10
C HIS A 327 10.63 -9.31 18.89
N GLY A 328 11.21 -8.13 18.74
CA GLY A 328 10.91 -7.28 17.60
C GLY A 328 11.76 -6.01 17.53
N LEU A 329 11.58 -5.31 16.42
CA LEU A 329 12.28 -4.07 16.11
C LEU A 329 11.25 -3.00 15.74
N TYR A 330 11.00 -2.09 16.67
CA TYR A 330 10.16 -0.91 16.42
C TYR A 330 11.01 0.24 15.93
N THR A 331 10.40 1.11 15.13
CA THR A 331 11.02 2.35 14.68
C THR A 331 10.22 3.52 15.19
N LYS A 332 10.91 4.59 15.54
CA LYS A 332 10.31 5.86 15.92
C LYS A 332 10.95 6.99 15.14
N LEU A 333 10.15 7.98 14.76
CA LEU A 333 10.64 9.23 14.18
C LEU A 333 11.28 10.08 15.28
N ILE A 334 12.51 10.52 15.05
CA ILE A 334 13.14 11.62 15.80
C ILE A 334 13.09 12.83 14.86
N ASN A 335 12.55 13.94 15.39
CA ASN A 335 12.14 15.13 14.63
C ASN A 335 13.17 15.68 13.65
#